data_AF-A0A9D5MI23-F1
#
_entry.id   AF-A0A9D5MI23-F1
#
_cell.length_a   1.000
_cell.length_b   1.000
_cell.length_c   1.000
_cell.angle_alpha   90.00
_cell.angle_beta   90.00
_cell.angle_gamma   90.00
#
_symmetry.space_group_name_H-M   'P 1'
#
loop_
_entity.id
_entity.type
_entity.pdbx_description
1 polymer ?
#
loop_
_entity_poly.entity_id
_entity_poly.type
_entity_poly.pdbx_seq_one_letter_code
_entity_poly.pdbx_strand_id
1 'polypeptide(L)'
;MFGSVNDVAKVMRQLQTAQEALNTDTGRLIQGETTLRQAIASTLGRIAEGGLTGFVDRAGRKWEAEAYVRMDMKTTTANTAREAVFERNSDYGNNLIMVSSHPGARPGCEPWQGRIYSTDGSSGTVEDLHGKTYEYIPLGDTSYGEPAGLFGINCGHFPSPFFAGRSVMRWPEYDHEETARLYKESQEQRYMERKIRKEKTKADALEAAGDAQGAKAARKRAREMNAELKAWCAEKGRVYFPERTRAVKPATEVGFASTTNEPAIIHYSSIARDASEVFVTGLSISDVHELRAIAYEPRAKLRTTERA
;
A
#
# COMPACT_ATOMS: atom_id res chain seq x y z
N MET A 1 26.60 -3.61 -33.41
CA MET A 1 26.39 -3.18 -32.01
C MET A 1 25.09 -2.39 -31.79
N PHE A 2 24.12 -2.39 -32.72
CA PHE A 2 22.92 -1.53 -32.67
C PHE A 2 21.67 -2.18 -32.02
N GLY A 3 21.73 -3.45 -31.60
CA GLY A 3 20.56 -4.15 -31.03
C GLY A 3 20.23 -3.77 -29.58
N SER A 4 21.24 -3.44 -28.75
CA SER A 4 21.04 -3.29 -27.30
C SER A 4 20.33 -1.98 -26.91
N VAL A 5 20.51 -0.89 -27.65
CA VAL A 5 19.93 0.43 -27.31
C VAL A 5 18.43 0.47 -27.63
N ASN A 6 18.01 -0.20 -28.71
CA ASN A 6 16.60 -0.25 -29.12
C ASN A 6 15.75 -1.08 -28.14
N ASP A 7 16.33 -2.14 -27.57
CA ASP A 7 15.69 -2.96 -26.54
C ASP A 7 15.57 -2.22 -25.21
N VAL A 8 16.60 -1.47 -24.79
CA VAL A 8 16.52 -0.64 -23.57
C VAL A 8 15.46 0.45 -23.72
N ALA A 9 15.44 1.18 -24.85
CA ALA A 9 14.43 2.21 -25.09
C ALA A 9 13.00 1.64 -25.13
N LYS A 10 12.84 0.43 -25.67
CA LYS A 10 11.55 -0.29 -25.65
C LYS A 10 11.13 -0.65 -24.23
N VAL A 11 12.01 -1.25 -23.43
CA VAL A 11 11.74 -1.61 -22.04
C VAL A 11 11.40 -0.38 -21.20
N MET A 12 12.14 0.72 -21.37
CA MET A 12 11.86 1.97 -20.65
C MET A 12 10.49 2.54 -21.00
N ARG A 13 10.10 2.54 -22.28
CA ARG A 13 8.74 2.95 -22.69
C ARG A 13 7.67 2.07 -22.07
N GLN A 14 7.87 0.75 -22.06
CA GLN A 14 6.94 -0.19 -21.45
C GLN A 14 6.77 0.07 -19.95
N LEU A 15 7.88 0.29 -19.22
CA LEU A 15 7.85 0.61 -17.80
C LEU A 15 7.15 1.95 -17.53
N GLN A 16 7.39 2.95 -18.38
CA GLN A 16 6.73 4.25 -18.27
C GLN A 16 5.20 4.12 -18.47
N THR A 17 4.76 3.38 -19.50
CA THR A 17 3.32 3.11 -19.71
C THR A 17 2.71 2.36 -18.52
N ALA A 18 3.42 1.39 -17.94
CA ALA A 18 2.94 0.68 -16.75
C ALA A 18 2.81 1.61 -15.54
N GLN A 19 3.77 2.51 -15.33
CA GLN A 19 3.75 3.47 -14.24
C GLN A 19 2.63 4.51 -14.42
N GLU A 20 2.44 5.02 -15.63
CA GLU A 20 1.35 5.95 -15.97
C GLU A 20 -0.02 5.29 -15.74
N ALA A 21 -0.16 4.02 -16.12
CA ALA A 21 -1.38 3.26 -15.89
C ALA A 21 -1.69 3.11 -14.39
N LEU A 22 -0.68 2.68 -13.62
CA LEU A 22 -0.75 2.57 -12.16
C LEU A 22 -1.16 3.89 -11.50
N ASN A 23 -0.46 4.98 -11.82
CA ASN A 23 -0.72 6.30 -11.24
C ASN A 23 -2.14 6.77 -11.54
N THR A 24 -2.57 6.66 -12.81
CA THR A 24 -3.89 7.09 -13.26
C THR A 24 -5.01 6.35 -12.51
N ASP A 25 -4.97 5.01 -12.49
CA ASP A 25 -6.04 4.24 -11.84
C ASP A 25 -5.98 4.35 -10.31
N THR A 26 -4.80 4.55 -9.73
CA THR A 26 -4.68 4.82 -8.28
C THR A 26 -5.30 6.15 -7.92
N GLY A 27 -5.12 7.19 -8.73
CA GLY A 27 -5.78 8.49 -8.55
C GLY A 27 -7.30 8.37 -8.56
N ARG A 28 -7.84 7.69 -9.58
CA ARG A 28 -9.28 7.41 -9.71
C ARG A 28 -9.84 6.59 -8.55
N LEU A 29 -9.04 5.63 -8.04
CA LEU A 29 -9.40 4.84 -6.86
C LEU A 29 -9.49 5.72 -5.60
N ILE A 30 -8.50 6.59 -5.38
CA ILE A 30 -8.48 7.51 -4.23
C ILE A 30 -9.66 8.47 -4.28
N GLN A 31 -10.04 8.93 -5.47
CA GLN A 31 -11.19 9.81 -5.71
C GLN A 31 -12.55 9.09 -5.60
N GLY A 32 -12.55 7.76 -5.49
CA GLY A 32 -13.79 6.96 -5.42
C GLY A 32 -14.52 6.78 -6.75
N GLU A 33 -13.90 7.15 -7.88
CA GLU A 33 -14.48 6.94 -9.22
C GLU A 33 -14.55 5.46 -9.61
N THR A 34 -13.63 4.65 -9.07
CA THR A 34 -13.53 3.23 -9.37
C THR A 34 -13.35 2.42 -8.11
N THR A 35 -13.78 1.17 -8.16
CA THR A 35 -13.43 0.19 -7.13
C THR A 35 -11.99 -0.29 -7.34
N LEU A 36 -11.31 -0.72 -6.27
CA LEU A 36 -9.97 -1.34 -6.35
C LEU A 36 -9.92 -2.48 -7.38
N ARG A 37 -11.02 -3.23 -7.52
CA ARG A 37 -11.12 -4.33 -8.49
C ARG A 37 -11.09 -3.82 -9.94
N GLN A 38 -11.81 -2.74 -10.22
CA GLN A 38 -11.83 -2.11 -11.55
C GLN A 38 -10.48 -1.47 -11.87
N ALA A 39 -9.90 -0.73 -10.92
CA ALA A 39 -8.57 -0.13 -11.04
C ALA A 39 -7.49 -1.17 -11.39
N ILE A 40 -7.44 -2.29 -10.65
CA ILE A 40 -6.49 -3.37 -10.94
C ILE A 40 -6.73 -3.97 -12.34
N ALA A 41 -7.98 -4.25 -12.71
CA ALA A 41 -8.29 -4.85 -14.01
C ALA A 41 -7.94 -3.93 -15.19
N SER A 42 -8.22 -2.63 -15.06
CA SER A 42 -7.88 -1.58 -16.02
C SER A 42 -6.36 -1.42 -16.18
N THR A 43 -5.64 -1.34 -15.05
CA THR A 43 -4.18 -1.23 -15.06
C THR A 43 -3.52 -2.46 -15.69
N LEU A 44 -3.99 -3.67 -15.36
CA LEU A 44 -3.45 -4.89 -15.96
C LEU A 44 -3.74 -5.02 -17.45
N GLY A 45 -4.88 -4.53 -17.94
CA GLY A 45 -5.17 -4.45 -19.38
C GLY A 45 -4.12 -3.59 -20.11
N ARG A 46 -3.88 -2.37 -19.61
CA ARG A 46 -2.89 -1.44 -20.19
C ARG A 46 -1.44 -1.94 -20.10
N ILE A 47 -1.08 -2.58 -18.98
CA ILE A 47 0.23 -3.22 -18.82
C ILE A 47 0.42 -4.37 -19.81
N ALA A 48 -0.62 -5.17 -20.03
CA ALA A 48 -0.59 -6.30 -20.98
C ALA A 48 -0.49 -5.82 -22.44
N GLU A 49 -1.20 -4.76 -22.83
CA GLU A 49 -1.06 -4.11 -24.15
C GLU A 49 0.37 -3.61 -24.40
N GLY A 50 1.03 -3.11 -23.35
CA GLY A 50 2.44 -2.75 -23.38
C GLY A 50 3.40 -3.95 -23.47
N GLY A 51 2.91 -5.18 -23.34
CA GLY A 51 3.71 -6.41 -23.41
C GLY A 51 4.50 -6.73 -22.12
N LEU A 52 4.15 -6.11 -21.00
CA LEU A 52 4.73 -6.44 -19.68
C LEU A 52 3.88 -7.49 -18.99
N THR A 53 4.47 -8.62 -18.63
CA THR A 53 3.75 -9.76 -18.03
C THR A 53 4.25 -10.12 -16.63
N GLY A 54 5.33 -9.48 -16.16
CA GLY A 54 5.87 -9.67 -14.82
C GLY A 54 6.93 -8.64 -14.47
N PHE A 55 7.24 -8.54 -13.18
CA PHE A 55 8.22 -7.58 -12.67
C PHE A 55 9.27 -8.30 -11.83
N VAL A 56 10.50 -7.80 -11.87
CA VAL A 56 11.54 -8.14 -10.90
C VAL A 56 11.88 -6.85 -10.18
N ASP A 57 11.78 -6.85 -8.85
CA ASP A 57 12.12 -5.66 -8.09
C ASP A 57 13.63 -5.55 -7.85
N ARG A 58 14.06 -4.41 -7.29
CA ARG A 58 15.47 -4.14 -6.97
C ARG A 58 16.09 -5.17 -6.02
N ALA A 59 15.27 -5.85 -5.20
CA ALA A 59 15.70 -6.91 -4.31
C ALA A 59 15.74 -8.31 -4.99
N GLY A 60 15.52 -8.37 -6.31
CA GLY A 60 15.55 -9.60 -7.09
C GLY A 60 14.31 -10.47 -6.95
N ARG A 61 13.24 -9.98 -6.29
CA ARG A 61 12.01 -10.75 -6.10
C ARG A 61 11.20 -10.73 -7.39
N LYS A 62 10.71 -11.90 -7.79
CA LYS A 62 9.83 -12.05 -8.96
C LYS A 62 8.38 -11.80 -8.54
N TRP A 63 7.73 -10.91 -9.26
CA TRP A 63 6.34 -10.53 -9.02
C TRP A 63 5.47 -10.88 -10.22
N GLU A 64 4.33 -11.50 -9.90
CA GLU A 64 3.17 -11.52 -10.77
C GLU A 64 2.64 -10.08 -10.91
N ALA A 65 2.34 -9.63 -12.13
CA ALA A 65 1.90 -8.26 -12.38
C ALA A 65 0.68 -7.87 -11.52
N GLU A 66 -0.32 -8.75 -11.43
CA GLU A 66 -1.51 -8.52 -10.58
C GLU A 66 -1.14 -8.34 -9.11
N ALA A 67 -0.21 -9.15 -8.59
CA ALA A 67 0.17 -9.10 -7.19
C ALA A 67 0.87 -7.78 -6.85
N TYR A 68 1.72 -7.29 -7.76
CA TYR A 68 2.40 -6.00 -7.61
C TYR A 68 1.40 -4.85 -7.67
N VAL A 69 0.61 -4.75 -8.74
CA VAL A 69 -0.39 -3.69 -8.94
C VAL A 69 -1.35 -3.59 -7.75
N ARG A 70 -1.86 -4.74 -7.29
CA ARG A 70 -2.75 -4.79 -6.12
C ARG A 70 -2.08 -4.31 -4.84
N MET A 71 -0.83 -4.70 -4.61
CA MET A 71 -0.06 -4.32 -3.41
C MET A 71 0.21 -2.81 -3.40
N ASP A 72 0.64 -2.29 -4.55
CA ASP A 72 0.96 -0.88 -4.74
C ASP A 72 -0.27 0.00 -4.51
N MET A 73 -1.36 -0.23 -5.26
CA MET A 73 -2.61 0.52 -5.12
C MET A 73 -3.13 0.54 -3.69
N LYS A 74 -3.15 -0.62 -3.01
CA LYS A 74 -3.62 -0.70 -1.61
C LYS A 74 -2.73 0.10 -0.66
N THR A 75 -1.42 0.01 -0.84
CA THR A 75 -0.46 0.69 0.02
C THR A 75 -0.54 2.20 -0.20
N THR A 76 -0.57 2.63 -1.47
CA THR A 76 -0.67 4.03 -1.86
C THR A 76 -1.97 4.65 -1.35
N THR A 77 -3.14 4.04 -1.60
CA THR A 77 -4.42 4.56 -1.08
C THR A 77 -4.42 4.67 0.44
N ALA A 78 -3.91 3.66 1.16
CA ALA A 78 -3.83 3.72 2.61
C ALA A 78 -2.88 4.82 3.10
N ASN A 79 -1.73 5.00 2.44
CA ASN A 79 -0.77 6.04 2.79
C ASN A 79 -1.29 7.44 2.50
N THR A 80 -2.01 7.65 1.39
CA THR A 80 -2.69 8.93 1.11
C THR A 80 -3.66 9.30 2.22
N ALA A 81 -4.46 8.34 2.70
CA ALA A 81 -5.37 8.58 3.82
C ALA A 81 -4.63 8.92 5.13
N ARG A 82 -3.48 8.29 5.39
CA ARG A 82 -2.64 8.59 6.57
C ARG A 82 -1.98 9.96 6.48
N GLU A 83 -1.50 10.34 5.30
CA GLU A 83 -0.88 11.64 5.05
C GLU A 83 -1.88 12.77 5.31
N ALA A 84 -3.12 12.62 4.83
CA ALA A 84 -4.20 13.57 5.14
C ALA A 84 -4.46 13.70 6.65
N VAL A 85 -4.31 12.62 7.43
CA VAL A 85 -4.40 12.69 8.90
C VAL A 85 -3.21 13.46 9.48
N PHE A 86 -1.99 13.24 9.00
CA PHE A 86 -0.80 13.96 9.48
C PHE A 86 -0.86 15.45 9.15
N GLU A 87 -1.21 15.81 7.92
CA GLU A 87 -1.39 17.19 7.49
C GLU A 87 -2.46 17.87 8.35
N ARG A 88 -3.62 17.24 8.52
CA ARG A 88 -4.70 17.79 9.34
C ARG A 88 -4.32 17.92 10.82
N ASN A 89 -3.50 17.00 11.34
CA ASN A 89 -2.98 17.09 12.70
C ASN A 89 -2.09 18.34 12.85
N SER A 90 -1.22 18.55 11.86
CA SER A 90 -0.32 19.72 11.78
C SER A 90 -1.08 21.03 11.65
N ASP A 91 -2.16 21.10 10.85
CA ASP A 91 -3.04 22.28 10.73
C ASP A 91 -3.58 22.75 12.09
N TYR A 92 -3.83 21.81 13.01
CA TYR A 92 -4.31 22.10 14.35
C TYR A 92 -3.19 22.47 15.33
N GLY A 93 -1.94 22.56 14.86
CA GLY A 93 -0.77 22.73 15.71
C GLY A 93 -0.53 21.53 16.65
N ASN A 94 -1.04 20.35 16.28
CA ASN A 94 -0.88 19.13 17.06
C ASN A 94 0.15 18.20 16.41
N ASN A 95 1.09 17.73 17.21
CA ASN A 95 2.19 16.86 16.80
C ASN A 95 2.02 15.42 17.32
N LEU A 96 1.00 15.13 18.13
CA LEU A 96 0.81 13.81 18.72
C LEU A 96 -0.22 12.98 17.94
N ILE A 97 0.15 11.73 17.68
CA ILE A 97 -0.72 10.71 17.09
C ILE A 97 -0.77 9.49 18.00
N MET A 98 -1.92 8.84 18.00
CA MET A 98 -2.11 7.52 18.57
C MET A 98 -2.20 6.50 17.42
N VAL A 99 -1.45 5.41 17.54
CA VAL A 99 -1.46 4.32 16.55
C VAL A 99 -2.48 3.26 16.97
N SER A 100 -3.33 2.83 16.04
CA SER A 100 -4.30 1.76 16.27
C SER A 100 -3.65 0.48 16.79
N SER A 101 -4.39 -0.42 17.44
CA SER A 101 -3.92 -1.78 17.75
C SER A 101 -4.88 -2.82 17.18
N HIS A 102 -4.33 -3.97 16.80
CA HIS A 102 -5.13 -5.11 16.36
C HIS A 102 -4.37 -6.43 16.59
N PRO A 103 -5.07 -7.56 16.78
CA PRO A 103 -4.41 -8.85 16.88
C PRO A 103 -3.79 -9.24 15.52
N GLY A 104 -2.74 -10.05 15.55
CA GLY A 104 -2.04 -10.50 14.33
C GLY A 104 -1.24 -9.40 13.62
N ALA A 105 -0.87 -8.32 14.32
CA ALA A 105 0.10 -7.35 13.83
C ALA A 105 1.42 -8.04 13.46
N ARG A 106 2.06 -7.56 12.39
CA ARG A 106 3.34 -8.11 11.93
C ARG A 106 4.47 -7.74 12.91
N PRO A 107 5.59 -8.49 12.97
CA PRO A 107 6.68 -8.23 13.89
C PRO A 107 7.21 -6.79 13.85
N GLY A 108 7.29 -6.19 12.65
CA GLY A 108 7.72 -4.80 12.51
C GLY A 108 6.73 -3.76 13.05
N CYS A 109 5.44 -4.08 13.23
CA CYS A 109 4.42 -3.14 13.73
C CYS A 109 4.01 -3.43 15.18
N GLU A 110 4.10 -4.69 15.58
CA GLU A 110 3.56 -5.21 16.83
C GLU A 110 4.08 -4.45 18.07
N PRO A 111 5.39 -4.15 18.21
CA PRO A 111 5.88 -3.39 19.37
C PRO A 111 5.34 -1.97 19.45
N TRP A 112 4.89 -1.43 18.32
CA TRP A 112 4.57 -0.02 18.15
C TRP A 112 3.06 0.29 18.14
N GLN A 113 2.21 -0.73 18.17
CA GLN A 113 0.77 -0.52 18.12
C GLN A 113 0.21 -0.11 19.49
N GLY A 114 -0.90 0.63 19.51
CA GLY A 114 -1.54 1.01 20.78
C GLY A 114 -0.68 1.94 21.63
N ARG A 115 0.04 2.88 21.01
CA ARG A 115 0.89 3.86 21.68
C ARG A 115 0.76 5.24 21.05
N ILE A 116 1.26 6.25 21.76
CA ILE A 116 1.30 7.64 21.31
C ILE A 116 2.71 7.96 20.80
N TYR A 117 2.78 8.69 19.69
CA TYR A 117 4.04 9.14 19.08
C TYR A 117 3.96 10.60 18.70
N SER A 118 5.10 11.27 18.69
CA SER A 118 5.23 12.60 18.10
C SER A 118 5.63 12.51 16.63
N THR A 119 5.12 13.43 15.83
CA THR A 119 5.49 13.60 14.42
C THR A 119 6.59 14.66 14.23
N ASP A 120 6.93 15.41 15.28
CA ASP A 120 7.93 16.50 15.29
C ASP A 120 9.26 16.13 15.98
N GLY A 121 9.41 14.86 16.37
CA GLY A 121 10.68 14.35 16.91
C GLY A 121 10.85 14.61 18.40
N SER A 122 9.81 15.12 19.07
CA SER A 122 9.80 15.29 20.52
C SER A 122 9.55 13.96 21.25
N SER A 123 9.96 13.89 22.51
CA SER A 123 9.66 12.78 23.42
C SER A 123 9.20 13.33 24.76
N GLY A 124 8.34 12.61 25.48
CA GLY A 124 7.94 13.02 26.82
C GLY A 124 6.71 12.29 27.31
N THR A 125 5.96 12.96 28.17
CA THR A 125 4.69 12.46 28.70
C THR A 125 3.53 13.36 28.30
N VAL A 126 2.35 12.76 28.17
CA VAL A 126 1.10 13.47 27.88
C VAL A 126 -0.03 12.87 28.70
N GLU A 127 -0.96 13.70 29.14
CA GLU A 127 -2.16 13.26 29.85
C GLU A 127 -3.37 13.17 28.90
N ASP A 128 -4.19 12.14 29.10
CA ASP A 128 -5.50 12.03 28.46
C ASP A 128 -6.57 12.87 29.16
N LEU A 129 -7.81 12.82 28.64
CA LEU A 129 -8.96 13.52 29.21
C LEU A 129 -9.23 13.18 30.69
N HIS A 130 -8.80 12.00 31.15
CA HIS A 130 -9.02 11.52 32.51
C HIS A 130 -7.80 11.73 33.42
N GLY A 131 -6.78 12.45 32.96
CA GLY A 131 -5.55 12.70 33.71
C GLY A 131 -4.62 11.48 33.79
N LYS A 132 -4.84 10.45 32.95
CA LYS A 132 -3.89 9.33 32.87
C LYS A 132 -2.73 9.73 31.97
N THR A 133 -1.52 9.58 32.51
CA THR A 133 -0.27 9.90 31.81
C THR A 133 0.18 8.74 30.91
N TYR A 134 0.66 9.07 29.72
CA TYR A 134 1.27 8.17 28.75
C TYR A 134 2.62 8.72 28.31
N GLU A 135 3.59 7.83 28.09
CA GLU A 135 4.84 8.18 27.43
C GLU A 135 4.65 8.19 25.90
N TYR A 136 5.33 9.12 25.23
CA TYR A 136 5.44 9.16 23.79
C TYR A 136 6.90 9.36 23.36
N ILE A 137 7.25 8.73 22.24
CA ILE A 137 8.55 8.84 21.59
C ILE A 137 8.37 9.37 20.17
N PRO A 138 9.44 9.82 19.49
CA PRO A 138 9.40 10.14 18.08
C PRO A 138 8.87 8.99 17.24
N LEU A 139 7.98 9.27 16.29
CA LEU A 139 7.55 8.27 15.31
C LEU A 139 8.74 7.70 14.52
N GLY A 140 9.76 8.53 14.27
CA GLY A 140 11.01 8.13 13.60
C GLY A 140 11.85 7.10 14.37
N ASP A 141 11.65 6.96 15.68
CA ASP A 141 12.35 5.97 16.52
C ASP A 141 11.67 4.58 16.49
N THR A 142 10.58 4.47 15.73
CA THR A 142 9.90 3.20 15.47
C THR A 142 10.41 2.56 14.18
N SER A 143 9.76 1.49 13.71
CA SER A 143 9.98 0.96 12.35
C SER A 143 9.33 1.81 11.24
N TYR A 144 8.76 2.97 11.56
CA TYR A 144 8.21 3.89 10.57
C TYR A 144 9.28 4.25 9.53
N GLY A 145 8.89 4.22 8.25
CA GLY A 145 9.83 4.37 7.14
C GLY A 145 10.40 3.05 6.64
N GLU A 146 10.31 1.93 7.35
CA GLU A 146 10.71 0.65 6.79
C GLU A 146 9.59 0.01 5.94
N PRO A 147 9.90 -0.68 4.82
CA PRO A 147 8.87 -1.34 4.01
C PRO A 147 7.99 -2.32 4.80
N ALA A 148 8.58 -3.03 5.76
CA ALA A 148 7.90 -3.98 6.65
C ALA A 148 7.60 -3.39 8.04
N GLY A 149 7.76 -2.08 8.24
CA GLY A 149 7.55 -1.39 9.51
C GLY A 149 6.22 -0.65 9.62
N LEU A 150 6.04 0.17 10.64
CA LEU A 150 4.79 0.87 10.89
C LEU A 150 4.39 1.76 9.69
N PHE A 151 3.11 1.70 9.30
CA PHE A 151 2.58 2.37 8.10
C PHE A 151 3.26 2.02 6.77
N GLY A 152 4.06 0.95 6.73
CA GLY A 152 4.69 0.45 5.49
C GLY A 152 3.74 -0.36 4.59
N ILE A 153 4.33 -1.12 3.65
CA ILE A 153 3.61 -1.87 2.62
C ILE A 153 2.57 -2.82 3.22
N ASN A 154 1.31 -2.75 2.78
CA ASN A 154 0.20 -3.56 3.31
C ASN A 154 0.00 -3.47 4.85
N CYS A 155 0.48 -2.41 5.50
CA CYS A 155 0.20 -2.16 6.92
C CYS A 155 -1.29 -1.82 7.11
N GLY A 156 -1.93 -2.42 8.12
CA GLY A 156 -3.33 -2.20 8.46
C GLY A 156 -3.55 -1.13 9.52
N HIS A 157 -2.49 -0.63 10.15
CA HIS A 157 -2.57 0.39 11.19
C HIS A 157 -2.98 1.74 10.63
N PHE A 158 -3.70 2.52 11.41
CA PHE A 158 -4.01 3.91 11.08
C PHE A 158 -3.66 4.83 12.25
N PRO A 159 -3.17 6.05 11.96
CA PRO A 159 -2.96 7.07 12.96
C PRO A 159 -4.28 7.75 13.32
N SER A 160 -4.40 8.21 14.55
CA SER A 160 -5.46 9.10 15.00
C SER A 160 -4.83 10.26 15.75
N PRO A 161 -5.23 11.52 15.51
CA PRO A 161 -4.80 12.66 16.33
C PRO A 161 -5.01 12.39 17.82
N PHE A 162 -4.01 12.71 18.63
CA PHE A 162 -4.11 12.68 20.09
C PHE A 162 -3.92 14.10 20.62
N PHE A 163 -4.93 14.66 21.27
CA PHE A 163 -4.88 15.99 21.87
C PHE A 163 -4.76 15.87 23.40
N ALA A 164 -3.70 16.47 23.96
CA ALA A 164 -3.47 16.50 25.40
C ALA A 164 -4.70 17.01 26.17
N GLY A 165 -5.08 16.29 27.22
CA GLY A 165 -6.22 16.59 28.09
C GLY A 165 -7.60 16.51 27.42
N ARG A 166 -7.70 16.04 26.17
CA ARG A 166 -8.97 15.98 25.41
C ARG A 166 -9.23 14.62 24.78
N SER A 167 -8.18 13.96 24.31
CA SER A 167 -8.26 12.62 23.73
C SER A 167 -8.22 11.56 24.83
N VAL A 168 -8.71 10.37 24.51
CA VAL A 168 -8.59 9.17 25.36
C VAL A 168 -7.86 8.10 24.57
N MET A 169 -7.03 7.31 25.26
CA MET A 169 -6.41 6.13 24.67
C MET A 169 -7.49 5.08 24.42
N ARG A 170 -7.76 4.76 23.14
CA ARG A 170 -8.89 3.87 22.75
C ARG A 170 -8.47 2.45 22.39
N TRP A 171 -7.17 2.19 22.28
CA TRP A 171 -6.67 0.94 21.74
C TRP A 171 -6.22 0.01 22.86
N PRO A 172 -6.79 -1.20 22.95
CA PRO A 172 -6.38 -2.16 23.96
C PRO A 172 -4.99 -2.71 23.65
N GLU A 173 -4.32 -3.17 24.70
CA GLU A 173 -3.14 -4.02 24.57
C GLU A 173 -3.57 -5.43 24.18
N TYR A 174 -2.77 -6.08 23.33
CA TYR A 174 -2.99 -7.45 22.90
C TYR A 174 -1.84 -8.32 23.39
N ASP A 175 -2.13 -9.59 23.67
CA ASP A 175 -1.11 -10.55 24.03
C ASP A 175 -0.11 -10.75 22.86
N HIS A 176 1.18 -10.66 23.18
CA HIS A 176 2.26 -10.71 22.20
C HIS A 176 2.36 -12.09 21.54
N GLU A 177 2.21 -13.17 22.32
CA GLU A 177 2.33 -14.54 21.82
C GLU A 177 1.16 -14.91 20.92
N GLU A 178 -0.05 -14.56 21.33
CA GLU A 178 -1.26 -14.72 20.53
C GLU A 178 -1.17 -13.90 19.24
N THR A 179 -0.70 -12.66 19.32
CA THR A 179 -0.50 -11.81 18.14
C THR A 179 0.49 -12.46 17.16
N ALA A 180 1.61 -12.97 17.65
CA ALA A 180 2.59 -13.66 16.82
C ALA A 180 2.00 -14.94 16.16
N ARG A 181 1.21 -15.73 16.91
CA ARG A 181 0.50 -16.90 16.39
C ARG A 181 -0.48 -16.52 15.27
N LEU A 182 -1.35 -15.55 15.52
CA LEU A 182 -2.36 -15.09 14.55
C LEU A 182 -1.73 -14.50 13.29
N TYR A 183 -0.58 -13.84 13.42
CA TYR A 183 0.20 -13.36 12.28
C TYR A 183 0.72 -14.53 11.42
N LYS A 184 1.31 -15.56 12.04
CA LYS A 184 1.79 -16.77 11.34
C LYS A 184 0.68 -17.47 10.60
N GLU A 185 -0.45 -17.71 11.25
CA GLU A 185 -1.65 -18.28 10.61
C GLU A 185 -2.13 -17.43 9.43
N SER A 186 -2.12 -16.10 9.56
CA SER A 186 -2.46 -15.22 8.43
C SER A 186 -1.49 -15.40 7.25
N GLN A 187 -0.20 -15.63 7.50
CA GLN A 187 0.76 -15.89 6.43
C GLN A 187 0.52 -17.24 5.74
N GLU A 188 0.17 -18.28 6.49
CA GLU A 188 -0.21 -19.59 5.95
C GLU A 188 -1.48 -19.49 5.09
N GLN A 189 -2.51 -18.80 5.58
CA GLN A 189 -3.72 -18.52 4.82
C GLN A 189 -3.40 -17.82 3.50
N ARG A 190 -2.59 -16.75 3.54
CA ARG A 190 -2.17 -16.01 2.35
C ARG A 190 -1.34 -16.87 1.39
N TYR A 191 -0.57 -17.82 1.89
CA TYR A 191 0.19 -18.77 1.07
C TYR A 191 -0.73 -19.72 0.30
N MET A 192 -1.73 -20.30 0.97
CA MET A 192 -2.75 -21.13 0.34
C MET A 192 -3.56 -20.35 -0.70
N GLU A 193 -4.01 -19.13 -0.35
CA GLU A 193 -4.71 -18.24 -1.29
C GLU A 193 -3.88 -17.95 -2.55
N ARG A 194 -2.57 -17.69 -2.41
CA ARG A 194 -1.65 -17.48 -3.54
C ARG A 194 -1.57 -18.72 -4.44
N LYS A 195 -1.45 -19.92 -3.86
CA LYS A 195 -1.44 -21.17 -4.64
C LYS A 195 -2.71 -21.35 -5.46
N ILE A 196 -3.87 -21.12 -4.85
CA ILE A 196 -5.16 -21.23 -5.53
C ILE A 196 -5.27 -20.22 -6.68
N ARG A 197 -4.89 -18.96 -6.46
CA ARG A 197 -4.87 -17.95 -7.53
C ARG A 197 -3.95 -18.35 -8.67
N LYS A 198 -2.76 -18.89 -8.36
CA LYS A 198 -1.81 -19.35 -9.37
C LYS A 198 -2.38 -20.48 -10.23
N GLU A 199 -3.01 -21.49 -9.62
CA GLU A 199 -3.63 -22.58 -10.39
C GLU A 199 -4.83 -22.11 -11.22
N LYS A 200 -5.64 -21.16 -10.73
CA LYS A 200 -6.73 -20.57 -11.52
C LYS A 200 -6.21 -19.76 -12.70
N THR A 201 -5.17 -18.95 -12.49
CA THR A 201 -4.51 -18.18 -13.55
C THR A 201 -3.93 -19.12 -14.61
N LYS A 202 -3.29 -20.21 -14.18
CA LYS A 202 -2.81 -21.27 -15.08
C LYS A 202 -3.94 -21.91 -15.89
N ALA A 203 -5.09 -22.17 -15.27
CA ALA A 203 -6.23 -22.73 -15.99
C ALA A 203 -6.76 -21.81 -17.08
N ASP A 204 -6.86 -20.51 -16.80
CA ASP A 204 -7.33 -19.51 -17.77
C ASP A 204 -6.31 -19.35 -18.91
N ALA A 205 -5.00 -19.42 -18.62
CA ALA A 205 -3.95 -19.41 -19.64
C ALA A 205 -4.00 -20.66 -20.56
N LEU A 206 -4.22 -21.85 -20.00
CA LEU A 206 -4.34 -23.08 -20.78
C LEU A 206 -5.59 -23.09 -21.68
N GLU A 207 -6.70 -22.54 -21.18
CA GLU A 207 -7.92 -22.38 -21.97
C GLU A 207 -7.71 -21.41 -23.15
N ALA A 208 -7.04 -20.28 -22.90
CA ALA A 208 -6.69 -19.33 -23.96
C ALA A 208 -5.73 -19.94 -25.01
N ALA A 209 -4.90 -20.90 -24.61
CA ALA A 209 -4.02 -21.65 -25.51
C ALA A 209 -4.71 -22.82 -26.24
N GLY A 210 -6.02 -23.04 -26.01
CA GLY A 210 -6.78 -24.13 -26.62
C GLY A 210 -6.61 -25.51 -25.95
N ASP A 211 -5.87 -25.61 -24.85
CA ASP A 211 -5.71 -26.85 -24.07
C ASP A 211 -6.85 -27.01 -23.06
N ALA A 212 -7.99 -27.51 -23.55
CA ALA A 212 -9.17 -27.75 -22.73
C ALA A 212 -8.94 -28.81 -21.63
N GLN A 213 -8.11 -29.84 -21.88
CA GLN A 213 -7.85 -30.89 -20.91
C GLN A 213 -6.98 -30.37 -19.76
N GLY A 214 -5.90 -29.64 -20.07
CA GLY A 214 -5.05 -29.00 -19.08
C GLY A 214 -5.79 -27.96 -18.27
N ALA A 215 -6.63 -27.13 -18.91
CA ALA A 215 -7.47 -26.16 -18.22
C ALA A 215 -8.43 -26.83 -17.23
N LYS A 216 -9.08 -27.93 -17.63
CA LYS A 216 -9.97 -28.72 -16.75
C LYS A 216 -9.21 -29.31 -15.56
N ALA A 217 -8.03 -29.86 -15.78
CA ALA A 217 -7.19 -30.43 -14.73
C ALA A 217 -6.72 -29.35 -13.73
N ALA A 218 -6.30 -28.18 -14.21
CA ALA A 218 -5.92 -27.05 -13.35
C ALA A 218 -7.10 -26.52 -12.52
N ARG A 219 -8.29 -26.43 -13.11
CA ARG A 219 -9.52 -26.07 -12.38
C ARG A 219 -9.88 -27.08 -11.29
N LYS A 220 -9.68 -28.38 -11.55
CA LYS A 220 -9.89 -29.43 -10.53
C LYS A 220 -8.95 -29.23 -9.34
N ARG A 221 -7.64 -29.07 -9.58
CA ARG A 221 -6.65 -28.79 -8.51
C ARG A 221 -6.99 -27.53 -7.73
N ALA A 222 -7.34 -26.43 -8.42
CA ALA A 222 -7.73 -25.20 -7.75
C ALA A 222 -8.98 -25.35 -6.86
N ARG A 223 -9.94 -26.20 -7.25
CA ARG A 223 -11.13 -26.51 -6.44
C ARG A 223 -10.76 -27.32 -5.19
N GLU A 224 -9.89 -28.31 -5.33
CA GLU A 224 -9.38 -29.14 -4.21
C GLU A 224 -8.63 -28.28 -3.20
N MET A 225 -7.65 -27.48 -3.64
CA MET A 225 -6.93 -26.54 -2.77
C MET A 225 -7.87 -25.54 -2.10
N ASN A 226 -8.94 -25.12 -2.77
CA ASN A 226 -9.91 -24.20 -2.18
C ASN A 226 -10.82 -24.89 -1.15
N ALA A 227 -11.07 -26.19 -1.27
CA ALA A 227 -11.75 -26.98 -0.25
C ALA A 227 -10.86 -27.18 0.98
N GLU A 228 -9.57 -27.49 0.76
CA GLU A 228 -8.55 -27.57 1.81
C GLU A 228 -8.43 -26.24 2.58
N LEU A 229 -8.34 -25.11 1.87
CA LEU A 229 -8.29 -23.79 2.51
C LEU A 229 -9.53 -23.51 3.36
N LYS A 230 -10.73 -23.90 2.88
CA LYS A 230 -11.97 -23.73 3.66
C LYS A 230 -11.96 -24.58 4.93
N ALA A 231 -11.54 -25.84 4.83
CA ALA A 231 -11.43 -26.73 5.97
C ALA A 231 -10.40 -26.20 6.99
N TRP A 232 -9.23 -25.77 6.51
CA TRP A 232 -8.20 -25.17 7.34
C TRP A 232 -8.68 -23.87 8.02
N CYS A 233 -9.40 -23.01 7.31
CA CYS A 233 -9.99 -21.80 7.91
C CYS A 233 -10.99 -22.16 9.00
N ALA A 234 -11.84 -23.17 8.78
CA ALA A 234 -12.80 -23.64 9.77
C ALA A 234 -12.10 -24.22 11.02
N GLU A 235 -11.06 -25.05 10.83
CA GLU A 235 -10.26 -25.63 11.92
C GLU A 235 -9.61 -24.54 12.78
N LYS A 236 -9.02 -23.52 12.14
CA LYS A 236 -8.33 -22.42 12.84
C LYS A 236 -9.27 -21.31 13.33
N GLY A 237 -10.59 -21.42 13.09
CA GLY A 237 -11.55 -20.37 13.43
C GLY A 237 -11.34 -19.05 12.65
N ARG A 238 -10.76 -19.11 11.45
CA ARG A 238 -10.44 -17.95 10.61
C ARG A 238 -11.50 -17.73 9.54
N VAL A 239 -11.71 -16.45 9.19
CA VAL A 239 -12.60 -16.08 8.09
C VAL A 239 -12.00 -16.48 6.75
N TYR A 240 -12.77 -17.23 5.95
CA TYR A 240 -12.44 -17.51 4.56
C TYR A 240 -12.87 -16.35 3.65
N PHE A 241 -11.94 -15.88 2.82
CA PHE A 241 -12.12 -14.74 1.93
C PHE A 241 -12.20 -15.20 0.44
N PRO A 242 -13.39 -15.40 -0.13
CA PRO A 242 -13.54 -15.92 -1.50
C PRO A 242 -12.92 -15.00 -2.56
N GLU A 243 -12.95 -13.69 -2.34
CA GLU A 243 -12.38 -12.69 -3.23
C GLU A 243 -10.85 -12.81 -3.34
N ARG A 244 -10.18 -13.30 -2.29
CA ARG A 244 -8.72 -13.49 -2.28
C ARG A 244 -8.30 -14.71 -3.08
N THR A 245 -9.17 -15.65 -3.42
CA THR A 245 -8.79 -16.80 -4.25
C THR A 245 -9.17 -16.61 -5.71
N ARG A 246 -9.75 -15.48 -6.11
CA ARG A 246 -10.17 -15.21 -7.49
C ARG A 246 -8.96 -14.87 -8.37
N ALA A 247 -8.92 -15.42 -9.59
CA ALA A 247 -8.01 -14.95 -10.63
C ALA A 247 -8.57 -13.64 -11.23
N VAL A 248 -7.73 -12.62 -11.35
CA VAL A 248 -8.11 -11.40 -12.06
C VAL A 248 -7.99 -11.66 -13.55
N LYS A 249 -9.09 -11.44 -14.26
CA LYS A 249 -9.05 -11.38 -15.72
C LYS A 249 -8.77 -9.92 -16.11
N PRO A 250 -7.77 -9.66 -16.97
CA PRO A 250 -7.56 -8.32 -17.50
C PRO A 250 -8.84 -7.86 -18.22
N ALA A 251 -9.15 -6.58 -18.17
CA ALA A 251 -10.27 -6.05 -18.94
C ALA A 251 -9.93 -6.18 -20.43
N THR A 252 -10.71 -6.96 -21.18
CA THR A 252 -10.54 -7.15 -22.64
C THR A 252 -11.16 -6.02 -23.46
N GLU A 253 -12.06 -5.24 -22.85
CA GLU A 253 -12.61 -4.02 -23.42
C GLU A 253 -12.71 -3.00 -22.29
N VAL A 254 -12.02 -1.86 -22.43
CA VAL A 254 -12.33 -0.68 -21.61
C VAL A 254 -13.64 -0.14 -22.17
N GLY A 255 -14.77 -0.69 -21.70
CA GLY A 255 -16.08 -0.14 -21.98
C GLY A 255 -16.15 1.25 -21.37
N PHE A 256 -15.76 2.26 -22.16
CA PHE A 256 -16.06 3.65 -21.86
C PHE A 256 -17.57 3.79 -21.92
N ALA A 257 -18.21 3.86 -20.77
CA ALA A 257 -19.44 4.63 -20.69
C ALA A 257 -19.02 6.08 -20.94
N SER A 258 -19.13 6.55 -22.19
CA SER A 258 -19.08 7.96 -22.49
C SER A 258 -20.34 8.61 -21.92
N THR A 259 -20.39 8.78 -20.60
CA THR A 259 -21.19 9.87 -20.06
C THR A 259 -20.42 11.12 -20.46
N THR A 260 -20.92 11.80 -21.49
CA THR A 260 -20.61 13.20 -21.79
C THR A 260 -21.04 14.05 -20.60
N ASN A 261 -20.30 13.95 -19.50
CA ASN A 261 -20.17 15.04 -18.57
C ASN A 261 -18.72 15.45 -18.71
N GLU A 262 -18.53 16.69 -19.17
CA GLU A 262 -17.26 17.38 -19.04
C GLU A 262 -16.67 17.06 -17.66
N PRO A 263 -15.37 16.72 -17.56
CA PRO A 263 -14.76 16.52 -16.27
C PRO A 263 -15.02 17.78 -15.45
N ALA A 264 -15.82 17.64 -14.40
CA ALA A 264 -15.92 18.68 -13.39
C ALA A 264 -14.53 18.78 -12.76
N ILE A 265 -13.74 19.71 -13.27
CA ILE A 265 -12.52 20.18 -12.63
C ILE A 265 -13.00 20.79 -11.32
N ILE A 266 -13.00 19.99 -10.25
CA ILE A 266 -13.16 20.51 -8.90
C ILE A 266 -11.86 21.25 -8.61
N HIS A 267 -11.87 22.56 -8.89
CA HIS A 267 -10.84 23.49 -8.50
C HIS A 267 -10.72 23.49 -6.97
N TYR A 268 -9.70 22.86 -6.43
CA TYR A 268 -9.30 23.03 -5.04
C TYR A 268 -8.49 24.33 -4.91
N SER A 269 -9.16 25.48 -5.04
CA SER A 269 -8.53 26.81 -5.14
C SER A 269 -8.40 27.56 -3.81
N SER A 270 -8.03 26.91 -2.70
CA SER A 270 -7.90 27.63 -1.42
C SER A 270 -6.69 27.31 -0.52
N ILE A 271 -5.69 26.53 -0.96
CA ILE A 271 -4.44 26.33 -0.17
C ILE A 271 -3.18 26.56 -1.03
N ALA A 272 -3.22 27.54 -1.92
CA ALA A 272 -2.04 28.01 -2.62
C ALA A 272 -2.01 29.54 -2.60
N ARG A 273 -1.48 30.10 -1.52
CA ARG A 273 -0.90 31.44 -1.54
C ARG A 273 0.53 31.27 -1.05
N ASP A 274 1.43 31.39 -2.02
CA ASP A 274 2.90 31.28 -1.95
C ASP A 274 3.49 29.88 -1.78
N ALA A 275 3.51 29.14 -2.90
CA ALA A 275 4.66 28.32 -3.27
C ALA A 275 4.75 28.28 -4.80
N SER A 276 5.46 29.26 -5.36
CA SER A 276 5.95 29.23 -6.73
C SER A 276 6.98 28.10 -6.86
N GLU A 277 6.52 26.85 -7.00
CA GLU A 277 7.25 25.67 -7.48
C GLU A 277 6.32 24.44 -7.38
N VAL A 278 5.37 24.33 -8.32
CA VAL A 278 4.58 23.11 -8.52
C VAL A 278 5.46 22.11 -9.26
N PHE A 279 6.18 21.27 -8.52
CA PHE A 279 6.87 20.12 -9.08
C PHE A 279 5.89 18.95 -9.26
N VAL A 280 5.51 18.71 -10.51
CA VAL A 280 4.96 17.43 -10.95
C VAL A 280 6.09 16.39 -10.83
N THR A 281 6.04 15.53 -9.81
CA THR A 281 6.97 14.39 -9.69
C THR A 281 6.14 13.13 -9.48
N GLY A 282 6.13 12.12 -10.34
CA GLY A 282 7.23 11.68 -11.18
C GLY A 282 8.35 11.10 -10.33
N LEU A 283 8.03 10.19 -9.40
CA LEU A 283 9.02 9.51 -8.57
C LEU A 283 8.76 8.02 -8.55
N SER A 284 9.83 7.26 -8.79
CA SER A 284 9.84 5.83 -8.55
C SER A 284 9.68 5.59 -7.05
N ILE A 285 9.18 4.42 -6.66
CA ILE A 285 9.06 3.99 -5.24
C ILE A 285 10.38 4.13 -4.47
N SER A 286 11.55 4.16 -5.13
CA SER A 286 12.84 4.43 -4.50
C SER A 286 13.05 5.89 -4.08
N ASP A 287 12.44 6.85 -4.75
CA ASP A 287 12.74 8.28 -4.50
C ASP A 287 11.85 8.86 -3.38
N VAL A 288 10.73 8.21 -3.07
CA VAL A 288 9.89 8.51 -1.90
C VAL A 288 10.64 8.21 -0.58
N HIS A 289 11.60 7.29 -0.61
CA HIS A 289 12.46 6.98 0.55
C HIS A 289 13.60 7.97 0.74
N GLU A 290 14.18 8.54 -0.33
CA GLU A 290 15.24 9.55 -0.22
C GLU A 290 14.69 10.95 0.13
N LEU A 291 13.49 11.32 -0.34
CA LEU A 291 12.89 12.62 0.03
C LEU A 291 12.43 12.69 1.49
N ARG A 292 12.10 11.54 2.11
CA ARG A 292 11.80 11.48 3.55
C ARG A 292 13.06 11.55 4.43
N ALA A 293 14.24 11.24 3.89
CA ALA A 293 15.50 11.39 4.63
C ALA A 293 16.01 12.84 4.65
N ILE A 294 15.58 13.68 3.70
CA ILE A 294 16.01 15.09 3.60
C ILE A 294 15.06 16.04 4.35
N ALA A 295 13.78 15.65 4.53
CA ALA A 295 12.79 16.48 5.22
C ALA A 295 12.93 16.52 6.77
N TYR A 296 13.97 15.91 7.34
CA TYR A 296 14.20 15.84 8.78
C TYR A 296 15.66 16.05 9.19
N GLU A 297 16.32 17.09 8.67
CA GLU A 297 17.50 17.63 9.36
C GLU A 297 17.07 18.71 10.38
N PRO A 298 17.42 18.57 11.67
CA PRO A 298 17.19 19.60 12.65
C PRO A 298 18.08 20.80 12.33
N ARG A 299 17.47 21.92 11.92
CA ARG A 299 18.05 23.28 11.74
C ARG A 299 19.52 23.41 12.19
N ALA A 300 20.46 23.01 11.34
CA ALA A 300 21.87 23.33 11.52
C ALA A 300 22.14 24.70 10.87
N LYS A 301 22.57 25.67 11.68
CA LYS A 301 22.89 27.04 11.26
C LYS A 301 23.99 27.02 10.20
N LEU A 302 23.68 27.39 8.95
CA LEU A 302 24.67 27.73 7.94
C LEU A 302 25.35 29.05 8.32
N ARG A 303 26.62 28.98 8.75
CA ARG A 303 27.53 30.13 8.76
C ARG A 303 27.96 30.40 7.33
N THR A 304 27.64 31.58 6.81
CA THR A 304 28.23 32.11 5.58
C THR A 304 29.69 32.44 5.86
N THR A 305 30.61 31.88 5.07
CA THR A 305 31.96 32.42 4.94
C THR A 305 31.97 33.28 3.70
N GLU A 306 31.89 34.60 3.90
CA GLU A 306 32.25 35.56 2.86
C GLU A 306 33.77 35.51 2.68
N ARG A 307 34.20 35.35 1.43
CA ARG A 307 35.58 35.57 1.01
C ARG A 307 35.85 37.09 1.01
N ALA A 308 36.95 37.46 1.66
CA ALA A 308 37.82 38.55 1.22
C ALA A 308 39.18 37.93 0.84
#